data_AF-A0A3D5CQC5-F1
#
_entry.id   AF-A0A3D5CQC5-F1
#
_cell.length_a   1.000
_cell.length_b   1.000
_cell.length_c   1.000
_cell.angle_alpha   90.00
_cell.angle_beta   90.00
_cell.angle_gamma   90.00
#
_symmetry.space_group_name_H-M   'P 1'
#
loop_
_entity.id
_entity.type
_entity.pdbx_description
1 polymer ?
#
loop_
_entity_poly.entity_id
_entity_poly.type
_entity_poly.pdbx_seq_one_letter_code
_entity_poly.pdbx_strand_id
1 'polypeptide(L)'
;MIRFWFKLFYAIKFVGVGMFAPYVAMYFIRKDLTNLQAGSLVALVSFVGFVAQPIWGIISDKYNVTRLLVTISCWTTSVIVLTYTLTDKFEYLIIIVTLFSIMRSPLHANVAALALHHLDLKGVREEYGKFRMWGSIGFIIATIISGGFFFEDNLTTAIYVFSGCLILLGFISLKLPDRGISSTVQWRDSIALITNSQLLRIFLLGIICVGITLGIADQYLVVYLDEINASAWIVGLTVAITAFPEIPIMSYAEKFIRKWGLRITYVVG
;
A
#
# COMPACT_ATOMS: atom_id res chain seq x y z
N MET A 1 2.92 15.17 -19.56
CA MET A 1 2.26 13.86 -19.71
C MET A 1 2.68 12.83 -18.65
N ILE A 2 3.96 12.48 -18.47
CA ILE A 2 4.38 11.42 -17.52
C ILE A 2 3.93 11.66 -16.06
N ARG A 3 4.00 12.90 -15.58
CA ARG A 3 3.51 13.27 -14.23
C ARG A 3 2.01 12.96 -14.02
N PHE A 4 1.21 13.06 -15.08
CA PHE A 4 -0.22 12.76 -15.02
C PHE A 4 -0.46 11.26 -14.80
N TRP A 5 0.27 10.40 -15.52
CA TRP A 5 0.18 8.95 -15.34
C TRP A 5 0.58 8.50 -13.93
N PHE A 6 1.61 9.10 -13.33
CA PHE A 6 1.94 8.85 -11.93
C PHE A 6 0.81 9.27 -10.98
N LYS A 7 0.31 10.50 -11.10
CA LYS A 7 -0.81 10.99 -10.27
C LYS A 7 -2.05 10.10 -10.39
N LEU A 8 -2.41 9.71 -11.61
CA LEU A 8 -3.53 8.83 -11.90
C LEU A 8 -3.31 7.43 -11.32
N PHE A 9 -2.11 6.87 -11.45
CA PHE A 9 -1.76 5.58 -10.86
C PHE A 9 -1.88 5.61 -9.34
N TYR A 10 -1.35 6.64 -8.67
CA TYR A 10 -1.48 6.80 -7.22
C TYR A 10 -2.95 6.95 -6.81
N ALA A 11 -3.72 7.79 -7.50
CA ALA A 11 -5.14 7.97 -7.22
C ALA A 11 -5.93 6.65 -7.30
N ILE A 12 -5.85 5.93 -8.43
CA ILE A 12 -6.61 4.69 -8.64
C ILE A 12 -6.14 3.58 -7.69
N LYS A 13 -4.83 3.49 -7.43
CA LYS A 13 -4.28 2.52 -6.47
C LYS A 13 -4.87 2.74 -5.09
N PHE A 14 -4.85 3.98 -4.60
CA PHE A 14 -5.36 4.27 -3.27
C PHE A 14 -6.88 4.25 -3.19
N VAL A 15 -7.60 4.50 -4.29
CA VAL A 15 -9.04 4.18 -4.39
C VAL A 15 -9.26 2.70 -4.12
N GLY A 16 -8.59 1.83 -4.85
CA GLY A 16 -8.72 0.38 -4.64
C GLY A 16 -8.36 -0.04 -3.22
N VAL A 17 -7.25 0.47 -2.68
CA VAL A 17 -6.83 0.19 -1.30
C VAL A 17 -7.87 0.69 -0.30
N GLY A 18 -8.44 1.89 -0.47
CA GLY A 18 -9.45 2.44 0.43
C GLY A 18 -10.78 1.68 0.40
N MET A 19 -11.13 1.07 -0.73
CA MET A 19 -12.35 0.25 -0.84
C MET A 19 -12.20 -1.15 -0.24
N PHE A 20 -10.99 -1.71 -0.22
CA PHE A 20 -10.76 -3.09 0.23
C PHE A 20 -10.06 -3.20 1.58
N ALA A 21 -8.94 -2.49 1.78
CA ALA A 21 -8.04 -2.70 2.91
C ALA A 21 -8.69 -2.56 4.30
N PRO A 22 -9.54 -1.55 4.57
CA PRO A 22 -10.19 -1.42 5.88
C PRO A 22 -11.15 -2.56 6.20
N TYR A 23 -11.68 -3.23 5.17
CA TYR A 23 -12.73 -4.24 5.31
C TYR A 23 -12.21 -5.67 5.21
N VAL A 24 -10.91 -5.89 4.96
CA VAL A 24 -10.36 -7.25 4.77
C VAL A 24 -10.53 -8.12 6.01
N ALA A 25 -10.24 -7.58 7.21
CA ALA A 25 -10.40 -8.31 8.45
C ALA A 25 -11.86 -8.70 8.67
N MET A 26 -12.77 -7.74 8.47
CA MET A 26 -14.22 -7.95 8.57
C MET A 26 -14.74 -8.96 7.55
N TYR A 27 -14.21 -8.93 6.31
CA TYR A 27 -14.58 -9.88 5.26
C TYR A 27 -14.28 -11.32 5.66
N PHE A 28 -13.15 -11.57 6.31
CA PHE A 28 -12.84 -12.90 6.83
C PHE A 28 -13.77 -13.29 7.99
N ILE A 29 -14.06 -12.36 8.91
CA ILE A 29 -14.99 -12.62 10.02
C ILE A 29 -16.38 -13.01 9.51
N ARG A 30 -16.89 -12.34 8.46
CA ARG A 30 -18.19 -12.68 7.84
C ARG A 30 -18.22 -14.00 7.05
N LYS A 31 -17.06 -14.64 6.81
CA LYS A 31 -16.98 -16.01 6.23
C LYS A 31 -17.01 -17.11 7.29
N ASP A 32 -17.63 -16.84 8.45
CA ASP A 32 -17.68 -17.74 9.61
C ASP A 32 -16.29 -18.16 10.14
N LEU A 33 -15.24 -17.38 9.86
CA LEU A 33 -13.91 -17.60 10.42
C LEU A 33 -13.84 -17.02 11.83
N THR A 34 -13.10 -17.70 12.70
CA THR A 34 -12.80 -17.15 14.04
C THR A 34 -11.95 -15.88 13.94
N ASN A 35 -12.07 -14.98 14.92
CA ASN A 35 -11.24 -13.76 15.01
C ASN A 35 -9.73 -14.08 14.96
N LEU A 36 -9.32 -15.20 15.56
CA LEU A 36 -7.94 -15.67 15.52
C LEU A 36 -7.50 -16.05 14.09
N GLN A 37 -8.36 -16.74 13.34
CA GLN A 37 -8.09 -17.10 11.94
C GLN A 37 -8.03 -15.85 11.06
N ALA A 38 -8.99 -14.93 11.17
CA ALA A 38 -8.98 -13.67 10.41
C ALA A 38 -7.73 -12.85 10.69
N GLY A 39 -7.38 -12.66 11.97
CA GLY A 39 -6.16 -11.97 12.40
C GLY A 39 -4.90 -12.66 11.87
N SER A 40 -4.86 -13.99 11.87
CA SER A 40 -3.72 -14.75 11.34
C SER A 40 -3.53 -14.56 9.82
N LEU A 41 -4.61 -14.48 9.03
CA LEU A 41 -4.54 -14.22 7.59
C LEU A 41 -4.02 -12.80 7.32
N VAL A 42 -4.52 -11.80 8.06
CA VAL A 42 -4.03 -10.42 7.94
C VAL A 42 -2.56 -10.33 8.33
N ALA A 43 -2.13 -11.00 9.40
CA ALA A 43 -0.73 -11.07 9.81
C ALA A 43 0.13 -11.75 8.74
N LEU A 44 -0.38 -12.81 8.12
CA LEU A 44 0.29 -13.53 7.03
C LEU A 44 0.53 -12.63 5.82
N VAL A 45 -0.44 -11.77 5.45
CA VAL A 45 -0.25 -10.76 4.39
C VAL A 45 0.96 -9.88 4.70
N SER A 46 1.02 -9.31 5.90
CA SER A 46 2.10 -8.40 6.30
C SER A 46 3.46 -9.11 6.38
N PHE A 47 3.50 -10.31 6.94
CA PHE A 47 4.73 -11.10 7.09
C PHE A 47 5.31 -11.54 5.74
N VAL A 48 4.47 -12.14 4.88
CA VAL A 48 4.90 -12.56 3.53
C VAL A 48 5.31 -11.36 2.70
N GLY A 49 4.61 -10.23 2.84
CA GLY A 49 4.93 -8.99 2.13
C GLY A 49 6.29 -8.44 2.53
N PHE A 50 6.62 -8.48 3.82
CA PHE A 50 7.92 -8.07 4.35
C PHE A 50 9.07 -8.91 3.78
N VAL A 51 8.90 -10.24 3.64
CA VAL A 51 9.92 -11.14 3.08
C VAL A 51 10.00 -11.03 1.56
N ALA A 52 8.86 -10.89 0.88
CA ALA A 52 8.80 -10.85 -0.58
C ALA A 52 9.30 -9.52 -1.17
N GLN A 53 9.08 -8.40 -0.48
CA GLN A 53 9.42 -7.06 -0.98
C GLN A 53 10.90 -6.90 -1.36
N PRO A 54 11.90 -7.30 -0.54
CA PRO A 54 13.29 -7.23 -0.92
C PRO A 54 13.62 -8.11 -2.13
N ILE A 55 13.08 -9.34 -2.21
CA ILE A 55 13.33 -10.29 -3.30
C ILE A 55 12.92 -9.66 -4.64
N TRP A 56 11.72 -9.10 -4.70
CA TRP A 56 11.24 -8.43 -5.91
C TRP A 56 12.03 -7.16 -6.23
N GLY A 57 12.52 -6.43 -5.22
CA GLY A 57 13.43 -5.30 -5.42
C GLY A 57 14.70 -5.70 -6.17
N ILE A 58 15.34 -6.81 -5.78
CA ILE A 58 16.53 -7.33 -6.48
C ILE A 58 16.20 -7.68 -7.92
N ILE A 59 15.11 -8.43 -8.14
CA ILE A 59 14.73 -8.89 -9.47
C ILE A 59 14.46 -7.67 -10.37
N SER A 60 13.76 -6.68 -9.83
CA SER A 60 13.45 -5.43 -10.50
C SER A 60 14.70 -4.65 -10.92
N ASP A 61 15.64 -4.49 -9.99
CA ASP A 61 16.86 -3.71 -10.22
C ASP A 61 17.86 -4.48 -11.10
N LYS A 62 17.98 -5.82 -10.95
CA LYS A 62 18.91 -6.65 -11.73
C LYS A 62 18.51 -6.77 -13.19
N TYR A 63 17.22 -6.93 -13.47
CA TYR A 63 16.72 -7.11 -14.83
C TYR A 63 16.20 -5.82 -15.47
N ASN A 64 16.22 -4.68 -14.76
CA ASN A 64 15.70 -3.39 -15.22
C ASN A 64 14.27 -3.49 -15.80
N VAL A 65 13.44 -4.35 -15.20
CA VAL A 65 12.07 -4.66 -15.64
C VAL A 65 11.05 -4.15 -14.64
N THR A 66 11.36 -3.04 -13.97
CA THR A 66 10.55 -2.48 -12.87
C THR A 66 9.11 -2.23 -13.32
N ARG A 67 8.94 -1.64 -14.52
CA ARG A 67 7.62 -1.42 -15.10
C ARG A 67 6.87 -2.72 -15.36
N LEU A 68 7.51 -3.68 -16.02
CA LEU A 68 6.90 -4.97 -16.37
C LEU A 68 6.47 -5.73 -15.11
N LEU A 69 7.30 -5.73 -14.07
CA LEU A 69 6.98 -6.31 -12.77
C LEU A 69 5.74 -5.67 -12.16
N VAL A 70 5.63 -4.34 -12.18
CA VAL A 70 4.43 -3.64 -11.69
C VAL A 70 3.20 -4.07 -12.50
N THR A 71 3.30 -4.15 -13.83
CA THR A 71 2.17 -4.57 -14.69
C THR A 71 1.73 -5.99 -14.38
N ILE A 72 2.67 -6.94 -14.37
CA ILE A 72 2.39 -8.36 -14.08
C ILE A 72 1.78 -8.48 -12.70
N SER A 73 2.37 -7.82 -11.71
CA SER A 73 1.89 -7.85 -10.32
C SER A 73 0.47 -7.30 -10.20
N CYS A 74 0.11 -6.23 -10.92
CA CYS A 74 -1.24 -5.71 -10.94
C CYS A 74 -2.25 -6.74 -11.49
N TRP A 75 -1.93 -7.36 -12.63
CA TRP A 75 -2.82 -8.34 -13.26
C TRP A 75 -2.92 -9.65 -12.48
N THR A 76 -1.81 -10.19 -11.98
CA THR A 76 -1.83 -11.42 -11.17
C THR A 76 -2.55 -11.18 -9.85
N THR A 77 -2.32 -10.05 -9.18
CA THR A 77 -3.03 -9.70 -7.94
C THR A 77 -4.53 -9.54 -8.18
N SER A 78 -4.94 -8.98 -9.34
CA SER A 78 -6.35 -8.87 -9.73
C SER A 78 -7.03 -10.24 -9.86
N VAL A 79 -6.36 -11.21 -10.48
CA VAL A 79 -6.91 -12.58 -10.61
C VAL A 79 -6.95 -13.27 -9.24
N ILE A 80 -5.87 -13.18 -8.45
CA ILE A 80 -5.80 -13.84 -7.15
C ILE A 80 -6.85 -13.29 -6.19
N VAL A 81 -7.09 -11.97 -6.16
CA VAL A 81 -8.08 -11.40 -5.24
C VAL A 81 -9.51 -11.85 -5.57
N LEU A 82 -9.82 -12.15 -6.84
CA LEU A 82 -11.11 -12.73 -7.21
C LEU A 82 -11.27 -14.15 -6.65
N THR A 83 -10.19 -14.91 -6.49
CA THR A 83 -10.28 -16.26 -5.91
C THR A 83 -10.70 -16.26 -4.44
N TYR A 84 -10.64 -15.12 -3.74
CA TYR A 84 -11.18 -14.98 -2.38
C TYR A 84 -12.67 -15.28 -2.33
N THR A 85 -13.42 -15.01 -3.40
CA THR A 85 -14.88 -15.25 -3.44
C THR A 85 -15.25 -16.70 -3.71
N LEU A 86 -14.30 -17.55 -4.11
CA LEU A 86 -14.56 -18.93 -4.53
C LEU A 86 -14.47 -19.95 -3.39
N THR A 87 -13.90 -19.58 -2.24
CA THR A 87 -13.66 -20.53 -1.15
C THR A 87 -13.83 -19.87 0.22
N ASP A 88 -14.44 -20.61 1.14
CA ASP A 88 -14.63 -20.20 2.54
C ASP A 88 -13.75 -21.02 3.49
N LYS A 89 -13.06 -22.03 2.97
CA LYS A 89 -12.19 -22.92 3.76
C LYS A 89 -10.87 -22.23 4.10
N PHE A 90 -10.57 -22.16 5.40
CA PHE A 90 -9.37 -21.53 5.95
C PHE A 90 -8.05 -22.00 5.30
N GLU A 91 -7.88 -23.30 5.07
CA GLU A 91 -6.67 -23.87 4.47
C GLU A 91 -6.38 -23.33 3.06
N TYR A 92 -7.43 -23.20 2.25
CA TYR A 92 -7.29 -22.65 0.90
C TYR A 92 -7.06 -21.13 0.94
N LEU A 93 -7.68 -20.43 1.90
CA LEU A 93 -7.44 -19.01 2.11
C LEU A 93 -5.98 -18.71 2.48
N ILE A 94 -5.31 -19.57 3.27
CA ILE A 94 -3.87 -19.40 3.56
C ILE A 94 -3.05 -19.35 2.28
N ILE A 95 -3.28 -20.30 1.36
CA ILE A 95 -2.54 -20.39 0.09
C ILE A 95 -2.82 -19.16 -0.78
N ILE A 96 -4.10 -18.80 -0.91
CA ILE A 96 -4.54 -17.67 -1.72
C ILE A 96 -3.97 -16.35 -1.17
N VAL A 97 -4.05 -16.13 0.15
CA VAL A 97 -3.54 -14.94 0.84
C VAL A 97 -2.01 -14.83 0.72
N THR A 98 -1.32 -15.97 0.80
CA THR A 98 0.14 -16.02 0.61
C THR A 98 0.51 -15.59 -0.81
N LEU A 99 -0.12 -16.18 -1.83
CA LEU A 99 0.11 -15.82 -3.23
C LEU A 99 -0.22 -14.36 -3.50
N PHE A 100 -1.34 -13.88 -2.95
CA PHE A 100 -1.75 -12.49 -3.02
C PHE A 100 -0.68 -11.55 -2.44
N SER A 101 -0.13 -11.87 -1.26
CA SER A 101 0.87 -11.05 -0.61
C SER A 101 2.19 -11.00 -1.40
N ILE A 102 2.65 -12.14 -1.91
CA ILE A 102 3.88 -12.20 -2.74
C ILE A 102 3.72 -11.30 -3.97
N MET A 103 2.61 -11.42 -4.70
CA MET A 103 2.35 -10.64 -5.91
C MET A 103 2.07 -9.16 -5.62
N ARG A 104 1.44 -8.83 -4.49
CA ARG A 104 1.14 -7.44 -4.11
C ARG A 104 2.36 -6.69 -3.58
N SER A 105 3.32 -7.38 -2.96
CA SER A 105 4.48 -6.76 -2.31
C SER A 105 5.29 -5.76 -3.18
N PRO A 106 5.60 -6.01 -4.47
CA PRO A 106 6.38 -5.07 -5.28
C PRO A 106 5.60 -3.81 -5.68
N LEU A 107 4.26 -3.83 -5.67
CA LEU A 107 3.45 -2.73 -6.22
C LEU A 107 3.77 -1.38 -5.57
N HIS A 108 3.99 -1.36 -4.26
CA HIS A 108 4.23 -0.11 -3.56
C HIS A 108 5.66 0.39 -3.75
N ALA A 109 6.65 -0.47 -3.51
CA ALA A 109 8.05 -0.10 -3.57
C ALA A 109 8.49 0.26 -4.99
N ASN A 110 8.11 -0.54 -5.99
CA ASN A 110 8.56 -0.35 -7.37
C ASN A 110 7.96 0.91 -8.00
N VAL A 111 6.68 1.21 -7.74
CA VAL A 111 6.04 2.43 -8.25
C VAL A 111 6.66 3.67 -7.62
N ALA A 112 6.93 3.63 -6.31
CA ALA A 112 7.65 4.70 -5.63
C ALA A 112 9.07 4.89 -6.20
N ALA A 113 9.77 3.80 -6.51
CA ALA A 113 11.09 3.84 -7.14
C ALA A 113 11.03 4.44 -8.56
N LEU A 114 10.05 4.07 -9.40
CA LEU A 114 9.82 4.66 -10.72
C LEU A 114 9.55 6.17 -10.62
N ALA A 115 8.70 6.56 -9.67
CA ALA A 115 8.34 7.96 -9.45
C ALA A 115 9.53 8.80 -8.97
N LEU A 116 10.28 8.30 -7.99
CA LEU A 116 11.48 8.95 -7.47
C LEU A 116 12.55 9.07 -8.54
N HIS A 117 12.83 8.01 -9.30
CA HIS A 117 13.79 8.05 -10.40
C HIS A 117 13.42 9.10 -11.46
N HIS A 118 12.13 9.18 -11.82
CA HIS A 118 11.66 10.21 -12.76
C HIS A 118 11.85 11.65 -12.23
N LEU A 119 11.67 11.85 -10.92
CA LEU A 119 11.84 13.16 -10.29
C LEU A 119 13.32 13.52 -10.10
N ASP A 120 14.17 12.52 -9.84
CA ASP A 120 15.61 12.66 -9.65
C ASP A 120 16.29 13.10 -10.95
N LEU A 121 15.92 12.50 -12.09
CA LEU A 121 16.35 12.93 -13.42
C LEU A 121 16.00 14.40 -13.76
N LYS A 122 15.07 14.99 -13.01
CA LYS A 122 14.64 16.38 -13.18
C LYS A 122 15.10 17.30 -12.05
N GLY A 123 15.89 16.80 -11.10
CA GLY A 123 16.37 17.57 -9.95
C GLY A 123 15.28 18.03 -8.97
N VAL A 124 14.10 17.41 -9.00
CA VAL A 124 12.91 17.85 -8.24
C VAL A 124 12.34 16.72 -7.37
N ARG A 125 13.23 15.97 -6.73
CA ARG A 125 12.90 14.84 -5.86
C ARG A 125 11.92 15.19 -4.73
N GLU A 126 11.97 16.44 -4.28
CA GLU A 126 11.12 16.99 -3.22
C GLU A 126 9.63 17.08 -3.61
N GLU A 127 9.32 17.05 -4.91
CA GLU A 127 7.93 17.04 -5.41
C GLU A 127 7.24 15.67 -5.26
N TYR A 128 7.91 14.64 -4.75
CA TYR A 128 7.31 13.31 -4.56
C TYR A 128 6.03 13.35 -3.70
N GLY A 129 6.00 14.25 -2.70
CA GLY A 129 4.79 14.49 -1.88
C GLY A 129 3.56 14.86 -2.74
N LYS A 130 3.75 15.61 -3.83
CA LYS A 130 2.66 16.00 -4.73
C LYS A 130 2.09 14.82 -5.51
N PHE A 131 2.86 13.76 -5.78
CA PHE A 131 2.32 12.54 -6.39
C PHE A 131 1.56 11.70 -5.37
N ARG A 132 2.10 11.59 -4.15
CA ARG A 132 1.48 10.82 -3.07
C ARG A 132 0.15 11.43 -2.60
N MET A 133 0.05 12.76 -2.59
CA MET A 133 -1.17 13.50 -2.24
C MET A 133 -2.40 13.07 -3.05
N TRP A 134 -2.25 12.79 -4.35
CA TRP A 134 -3.35 12.27 -5.18
C TRP A 134 -3.82 10.88 -4.72
N GLY A 135 -2.92 10.10 -4.10
CA GLY A 135 -3.26 8.86 -3.43
C GLY A 135 -4.16 9.09 -2.23
N SER A 136 -3.80 9.98 -1.31
CA SER A 136 -4.63 10.27 -0.12
C SER A 136 -6.01 10.82 -0.49
N ILE A 137 -6.10 11.67 -1.54
CA ILE A 137 -7.41 12.11 -2.09
C ILE A 137 -8.24 10.92 -2.58
N GLY A 138 -7.62 10.01 -3.35
CA GLY A 138 -8.27 8.80 -3.82
C GLY A 138 -8.73 7.89 -2.68
N PHE A 139 -7.92 7.76 -1.62
CA PHE A 139 -8.24 6.98 -0.43
C PHE A 139 -9.47 7.55 0.30
N ILE A 140 -9.50 8.86 0.58
CA ILE A 140 -10.62 9.54 1.26
C ILE A 140 -11.93 9.34 0.50
N ILE A 141 -11.91 9.57 -0.81
CA ILE A 141 -13.12 9.41 -1.64
C ILE A 141 -13.59 7.95 -1.60
N ALA A 142 -12.66 7.01 -1.71
CA ALA A 142 -12.95 5.58 -1.68
C ALA A 142 -13.49 5.10 -0.33
N THR A 143 -12.94 5.56 0.79
CA THR A 143 -13.37 5.11 2.13
C THR A 143 -14.76 5.64 2.47
N ILE A 144 -15.08 6.88 2.09
CA ILE A 144 -16.44 7.44 2.26
C ILE A 144 -17.45 6.67 1.41
N ILE A 145 -17.15 6.45 0.12
CA ILE A 145 -18.04 5.70 -0.79
C ILE A 145 -18.21 4.26 -0.30
N SER A 146 -17.11 3.61 0.09
CA SER A 146 -17.15 2.22 0.53
C SER A 146 -17.89 2.03 1.84
N GLY A 147 -17.73 2.95 2.78
CA GLY A 147 -18.49 2.97 4.03
C GLY A 147 -19.98 3.06 3.74
N GLY A 148 -20.42 3.93 2.83
CA GLY A 148 -21.84 4.06 2.50
C GLY A 148 -22.46 2.89 1.72
N PHE A 149 -21.71 2.22 0.84
CA PHE A 149 -22.27 1.23 -0.10
C PHE A 149 -21.98 -0.24 0.25
N PHE A 150 -20.88 -0.56 0.92
CA PHE A 150 -20.44 -1.97 1.05
C PHE A 150 -20.63 -2.57 2.44
N PHE A 151 -20.89 -1.78 3.47
CA PHE A 151 -20.93 -2.29 4.83
C PHE A 151 -22.14 -3.20 5.11
N GLU A 152 -23.29 -2.97 4.48
CA GLU A 152 -24.50 -3.70 4.87
C GLU A 152 -24.61 -5.09 4.22
N ASP A 153 -24.34 -5.31 2.93
CA ASP A 153 -24.50 -6.65 2.32
C ASP A 153 -23.53 -7.03 1.18
N ASN A 154 -22.59 -6.16 0.78
CA ASN A 154 -21.88 -6.30 -0.51
C ASN A 154 -20.35 -6.23 -0.43
N LEU A 155 -19.73 -6.82 0.61
CA LEU A 155 -18.26 -6.87 0.71
C LEU A 155 -17.58 -7.60 -0.47
N THR A 156 -18.28 -8.54 -1.11
CA THR A 156 -17.83 -9.18 -2.36
C THR A 156 -17.71 -8.18 -3.51
N THR A 157 -18.57 -7.14 -3.56
CA THR A 157 -18.48 -6.06 -4.54
C THR A 157 -17.23 -5.21 -4.35
N ALA A 158 -16.77 -5.01 -3.11
CA ALA A 158 -15.50 -4.34 -2.84
C ALA A 158 -14.31 -5.09 -3.46
N ILE A 159 -14.33 -6.44 -3.45
CA ILE A 159 -13.33 -7.29 -4.12
C ILE A 159 -13.37 -7.09 -5.64
N TYR A 160 -14.57 -7.09 -6.24
CA TYR A 160 -14.71 -6.88 -7.68
C TYR A 160 -14.22 -5.50 -8.12
N VAL A 161 -14.57 -4.44 -7.37
CA VAL A 161 -14.09 -3.09 -7.66
C VAL A 161 -12.58 -2.99 -7.49
N PHE A 162 -12.03 -3.57 -6.42
CA PHE A 162 -10.58 -3.60 -6.20
C PHE A 162 -9.84 -4.32 -7.33
N SER A 163 -10.37 -5.46 -7.78
CA SER A 163 -9.84 -6.19 -8.93
C SER A 163 -9.89 -5.35 -10.22
N GLY A 164 -11.01 -4.67 -10.49
CA GLY A 164 -11.15 -3.76 -11.62
C GLY A 164 -10.14 -2.62 -11.60
N CYS A 165 -9.91 -2.00 -10.43
CA CYS A 165 -8.88 -0.98 -10.25
C CYS A 165 -7.48 -1.53 -10.57
N LEU A 166 -7.16 -2.75 -10.13
CA LEU A 166 -5.86 -3.38 -10.42
C LEU A 166 -5.66 -3.66 -11.91
N ILE A 167 -6.69 -4.09 -12.63
CA ILE A 167 -6.62 -4.27 -14.09
C ILE A 167 -6.30 -2.94 -14.78
N LEU A 168 -7.04 -1.88 -14.43
CA LEU A 168 -6.81 -0.53 -14.95
C LEU A 168 -5.39 -0.03 -14.64
N LEU A 169 -4.90 -0.27 -13.43
CA LEU A 169 -3.53 0.08 -13.03
C LEU A 169 -2.49 -0.68 -13.85
N GLY A 170 -2.74 -1.94 -14.21
CA GLY A 170 -1.89 -2.69 -15.13
C GLY A 170 -1.75 -1.98 -16.48
N PHE A 171 -2.87 -1.55 -17.08
CA PHE A 171 -2.81 -0.79 -18.34
C PHE A 171 -2.12 0.58 -18.20
N ILE A 172 -2.36 1.29 -17.10
CA ILE A 172 -1.70 2.58 -16.82
C ILE A 172 -0.20 2.40 -16.60
N SER A 173 0.21 1.30 -15.96
CA SER A 173 1.61 1.03 -15.66
C SER A 173 2.46 0.88 -16.93
N LEU A 174 1.87 0.41 -18.05
CA LEU A 174 2.55 0.33 -19.34
C LEU A 174 3.00 1.71 -19.86
N LYS A 175 2.29 2.78 -19.47
CA LYS A 175 2.62 4.17 -19.82
C LYS A 175 3.66 4.81 -18.91
N LEU A 176 4.07 4.13 -17.83
CA LEU A 176 5.14 4.62 -16.96
C LEU A 176 6.51 4.46 -17.63
N PRO A 177 7.47 5.37 -17.38
CA PRO A 177 8.83 5.20 -17.85
C PRO A 177 9.49 4.03 -17.11
N ASP A 178 10.31 3.24 -17.82
CA ASP A 178 11.12 2.23 -17.16
C ASP A 178 12.32 2.87 -16.44
N ARG A 179 12.84 2.14 -15.46
CA ARG A 179 14.04 2.54 -14.72
C ARG A 179 15.22 1.77 -15.27
N GLY A 180 16.24 2.48 -15.76
CA GLY A 180 17.52 1.90 -16.16
C GLY A 180 18.57 2.20 -15.10
N ILE A 181 18.81 1.26 -14.20
CA ILE A 181 19.88 1.33 -13.20
C ILE A 181 20.97 0.34 -13.62
N SER A 182 22.22 0.78 -13.66
CA SER A 182 23.37 -0.09 -13.90
C SER A 182 24.05 -0.56 -12.62
N SER A 183 23.49 -0.29 -11.44
CA SER A 183 24.18 -0.60 -10.18
C SER A 183 24.04 -2.08 -9.82
N THR A 184 25.17 -2.76 -9.67
CA THR A 184 25.24 -4.09 -9.06
C THR A 184 24.77 -3.99 -7.60
N VAL A 185 23.60 -4.55 -7.28
CA VAL A 185 23.09 -4.57 -5.90
C VAL A 185 24.02 -5.43 -5.04
N GLN A 186 24.85 -4.80 -4.20
CA GLN A 186 25.71 -5.50 -3.24
C GLN A 186 24.98 -5.62 -1.90
N TRP A 187 24.39 -6.80 -1.67
CA TRP A 187 23.66 -7.12 -0.43
C TRP A 187 24.52 -7.02 0.83
N ARG A 188 25.82 -7.31 0.70
CA ARG A 188 26.78 -7.21 1.80
C ARG A 188 26.91 -5.79 2.30
N ASP A 189 26.95 -4.81 1.41
CA ASP A 189 27.10 -3.40 1.79
C ASP A 189 25.84 -2.86 2.47
N SER A 190 24.66 -3.33 2.03
CA SER A 190 23.38 -2.95 2.64
C SER A 190 23.24 -3.49 4.07
N ILE A 191 23.62 -4.75 4.29
CA ILE A 191 23.61 -5.36 5.64
C ILE A 191 24.69 -4.72 6.52
N ALA A 192 25.89 -4.50 5.97
CA ALA A 192 26.98 -3.83 6.68
C ALA A 192 26.59 -2.40 7.10
N LEU A 193 25.85 -1.66 6.26
CA LEU A 193 25.38 -0.32 6.59
C LEU A 193 24.41 -0.33 7.79
N ILE A 194 23.51 -1.31 7.84
CA ILE A 194 22.57 -1.49 8.97
C ILE A 194 23.33 -1.86 10.25
N THR A 195 24.34 -2.73 10.16
CA THR A 195 25.12 -3.17 11.33
C THR A 195 26.09 -2.09 11.82
N ASN A 196 26.65 -1.27 10.91
CA ASN A 196 27.65 -0.27 11.25
C ASN A 196 27.05 1.06 11.72
N SER A 197 25.83 1.41 11.29
CA SER A 197 25.20 2.68 11.64
C SER A 197 24.24 2.54 12.83
N GLN A 198 24.69 2.97 14.02
CA GLN A 198 23.85 2.97 15.23
C GLN A 198 22.59 3.84 15.05
N LEU A 199 22.71 5.00 14.39
CA LEU A 199 21.59 5.89 14.09
C LEU A 199 20.54 5.21 13.20
N LEU A 200 20.97 4.44 12.20
CA LEU A 200 20.05 3.72 11.32
C LEU A 200 19.30 2.62 12.08
N ARG A 201 19.96 1.89 13.00
CA ARG A 201 19.28 0.88 13.83
C ARG A 201 18.22 1.48 14.74
N ILE A 202 18.54 2.59 15.41
CA ILE A 202 17.58 3.29 16.28
C ILE A 202 16.40 3.81 15.45
N PHE A 203 16.68 4.36 14.27
CA PHE A 203 15.64 4.81 13.34
C PHE A 203 14.73 3.67 12.87
N LEU A 204 15.30 2.52 12.49
CA LEU A 204 14.53 1.34 12.08
C LEU A 204 13.69 0.78 13.24
N LEU A 205 14.23 0.72 14.45
CA LEU A 205 13.47 0.33 15.65
C LEU A 205 12.30 1.28 15.91
N GLY A 206 12.52 2.59 15.78
CA GLY A 206 11.45 3.59 15.91
C GLY A 206 10.33 3.38 14.89
N ILE A 207 10.67 3.12 13.63
CA ILE A 207 9.69 2.83 12.57
C ILE A 207 8.92 1.54 12.85
N ILE A 208 9.56 0.50 13.39
CA ILE A 208 8.87 -0.74 13.77
C ILE A 208 7.83 -0.47 14.85
N CYS A 209 8.19 0.26 15.91
CA CYS A 209 7.26 0.60 16.99
C CYS A 209 6.07 1.42 16.48
N VAL A 210 6.31 2.41 15.63
CA VAL A 210 5.23 3.22 15.02
C VAL A 210 4.37 2.36 14.09
N GLY A 211 5.00 1.50 13.28
CA GLY A 211 4.32 0.62 12.33
C GLY A 211 3.42 -0.42 12.99
N ILE A 212 3.81 -0.97 14.13
CA ILE A 212 2.97 -1.89 14.92
C ILE A 212 1.71 -1.17 15.39
N THR A 213 1.86 0.02 15.98
CA THR A 213 0.73 0.81 16.49
C THR A 213 -0.25 1.19 15.36
N LEU A 214 0.27 1.69 14.24
CA LEU A 214 -0.55 2.04 13.08
C LEU A 214 -1.22 0.82 12.46
N GLY A 215 -0.51 -0.31 12.34
CA GLY A 215 -1.04 -1.54 11.76
C GLY A 215 -2.19 -2.12 12.57
N ILE A 216 -2.10 -2.07 13.91
CA ILE A 216 -3.20 -2.50 14.79
C ILE A 216 -4.41 -1.57 14.60
N ALA A 217 -4.20 -0.26 14.63
CA ALA A 217 -5.26 0.72 14.46
C ALA A 217 -5.96 0.55 13.10
N ASP A 218 -5.21 0.52 11.99
CA ASP A 218 -5.78 0.47 10.64
C ASP A 218 -6.58 -0.82 10.36
N GLN A 219 -6.20 -1.96 10.96
CA GLN A 219 -6.87 -3.25 10.73
C GLN A 219 -8.09 -3.47 11.62
N TYR A 220 -8.03 -3.05 12.88
CA TYR A 220 -9.09 -3.33 13.86
C TYR A 220 -10.04 -2.17 14.09
N LEU A 221 -9.76 -0.97 13.58
CA LEU A 221 -10.68 0.17 13.70
C LEU A 221 -12.06 -0.14 13.12
N VAL A 222 -12.12 -0.75 11.93
CA VAL A 222 -13.39 -1.10 11.29
C VAL A 222 -14.13 -2.19 12.06
N VAL A 223 -13.40 -3.18 12.57
CA VAL A 223 -13.97 -4.25 13.41
C VAL A 223 -14.56 -3.67 14.70
N TYR A 224 -13.85 -2.76 15.35
CA TYR A 224 -14.33 -2.08 16.56
C TYR A 224 -15.57 -1.22 16.31
N LEU A 225 -15.61 -0.51 15.18
CA LEU A 225 -16.79 0.29 14.81
C LEU A 225 -18.02 -0.58 14.51
N ASP A 226 -17.82 -1.79 13.99
CA ASP A 226 -18.88 -2.78 13.82
C ASP A 226 -19.41 -3.28 15.17
N GLU A 227 -18.52 -3.60 16.13
CA GLU A 227 -18.91 -4.08 17.45
C GLU A 227 -19.80 -3.09 18.23
N ILE A 228 -19.57 -1.78 18.05
CA ILE A 228 -20.41 -0.73 18.64
C ILE A 228 -21.67 -0.42 17.83
N ASN A 229 -21.97 -1.21 16.78
CA ASN A 229 -23.06 -1.00 15.83
C ASN A 229 -23.04 0.40 15.18
N ALA A 230 -21.85 0.92 14.86
CA ALA A 230 -21.74 2.18 14.14
C ALA A 230 -22.33 2.04 12.73
N SER A 231 -22.96 3.10 12.24
CA SER A 231 -23.48 3.08 10.88
C SER A 231 -22.34 3.02 9.86
N ALA A 232 -22.63 2.39 8.73
CA ALA A 232 -21.75 2.22 7.58
C ALA A 232 -21.04 3.53 7.15
N TRP A 233 -21.79 4.65 7.17
CA TRP A 233 -21.24 5.98 6.89
C TRP A 233 -20.25 6.48 7.94
N ILE A 234 -20.48 6.21 9.23
CA ILE A 234 -19.55 6.59 10.30
C ILE A 234 -18.24 5.82 10.13
N VAL A 235 -18.29 4.53 9.80
CA VAL A 235 -17.09 3.71 9.52
C VAL A 235 -16.23 4.33 8.43
N GLY A 236 -16.81 4.61 7.26
CA GLY A 236 -16.10 5.22 6.14
C GLY A 236 -15.55 6.61 6.46
N LEU A 237 -16.32 7.42 7.20
CA LEU A 237 -15.96 8.78 7.57
C LEU A 237 -14.82 8.82 8.61
N THR A 238 -14.82 7.91 9.59
CA THR A 238 -13.73 7.80 10.57
C THR A 238 -12.41 7.44 9.87
N VAL A 239 -12.42 6.50 8.94
CA VAL A 239 -11.22 6.14 8.16
C VAL A 239 -10.81 7.28 7.21
N ALA A 240 -11.77 8.04 6.66
CA ALA A 240 -11.45 9.20 5.83
C ALA A 240 -10.79 10.34 6.61
N ILE A 241 -11.21 10.58 7.86
CA ILE A 241 -10.65 11.63 8.72
C ILE A 241 -9.17 11.39 9.00
N THR A 242 -8.72 10.14 9.13
CA THR A 242 -7.29 9.86 9.39
C THR A 242 -6.39 10.28 8.24
N ALA A 243 -6.89 10.23 7.00
CA ALA A 243 -6.16 10.64 5.80
C ALA A 243 -6.30 12.15 5.49
N PHE A 244 -7.22 12.87 6.13
CA PHE A 244 -7.45 14.29 5.85
C PHE A 244 -6.24 15.19 6.20
N PRO A 245 -5.57 15.02 7.37
CA PRO A 245 -4.34 15.75 7.68
C PRO A 245 -3.16 15.44 6.75
N GLU A 246 -3.15 14.28 6.07
CA GLU A 246 -2.05 13.92 5.18
C GLU A 246 -1.96 14.85 3.96
N ILE A 247 -3.09 15.30 3.42
CA ILE A 247 -3.14 16.13 2.21
C ILE A 247 -2.37 17.45 2.39
N PRO A 248 -2.68 18.31 3.38
CA PRO A 248 -1.93 19.55 3.57
C PRO A 248 -0.47 19.26 3.87
N ILE A 249 -0.17 18.29 4.73
CA ILE A 249 1.22 17.94 5.11
C ILE A 249 2.03 17.52 3.88
N MET A 250 1.50 16.63 3.03
CA MET A 250 2.17 16.18 1.80
C MET A 250 2.30 17.29 0.76
N SER A 251 1.33 18.22 0.68
CA SER A 251 1.40 19.37 -0.23
C SER A 251 2.50 20.36 0.15
N TYR A 252 2.72 20.55 1.46
CA TYR A 252 3.72 21.46 2.00
C TYR A 252 5.05 20.78 2.34
N ALA A 253 5.15 19.46 2.18
CA ALA A 253 6.35 18.68 2.49
C ALA A 253 7.61 19.25 1.81
N GLU A 254 7.51 19.67 0.54
CA GLU A 254 8.61 20.34 -0.18
C GLU A 254 9.09 21.60 0.56
N LYS A 255 8.18 22.45 1.04
CA LYS A 255 8.57 23.67 1.75
C LYS A 255 9.24 23.36 3.09
N PHE A 256 8.76 22.35 3.81
CA PHE A 256 9.34 21.92 5.08
C PHE A 256 10.73 21.32 4.89
N ILE A 257 10.92 20.47 3.87
CA ILE A 257 12.20 19.83 3.58
C ILE A 257 13.23 20.88 3.15
N ARG A 258 12.86 21.84 2.29
CA ARG A 258 13.77 22.92 1.88
C ARG A 258 14.15 23.86 3.03
N LYS A 259 13.25 24.10 3.97
CA LYS A 259 13.45 25.05 5.08
C LYS A 259 14.19 24.44 6.27
N TRP A 260 13.85 23.22 6.65
CA TRP A 260 14.33 22.59 7.89
C TRP A 260 15.27 21.40 7.66
N GLY A 261 15.39 20.93 6.41
CA GLY A 261 16.11 19.71 6.09
C GLY A 261 15.37 18.46 6.58
N LEU A 262 15.70 17.32 5.97
CA LEU A 262 15.01 16.04 6.21
C LEU A 262 14.93 15.63 7.70
N ARG A 263 16.01 15.85 8.47
CA ARG A 263 16.08 15.38 9.87
C ARG A 263 15.06 16.07 10.78
N ILE A 264 14.93 17.39 10.68
CA ILE A 264 13.99 18.15 11.51
C ILE A 264 12.56 17.87 11.05
N THR A 265 12.33 17.69 9.74
CA THR A 265 11.01 17.27 9.24
C THR A 265 10.55 15.96 9.89
N TYR A 266 11.40 14.94 9.98
CA TYR A 266 11.04 13.67 10.66
C TYR A 266 10.77 13.81 12.17
N VAL A 267 11.37 14.79 12.85
CA VAL A 267 11.12 15.02 14.28
C VAL A 267 9.77 15.72 14.49
N VAL A 268 9.37 16.58 13.56
CA VAL A 268 8.09 17.30 13.60
C VAL A 268 6.92 16.41 13.17
N GLY A 269 7.15 15.44 12.28
CA GLY A 269 6.15 14.46 11.83
C GLY A 269 6.53 13.77 10.54
#